data_AF-A0A0F9J9D3-F1
#
_entry.id   AF-A0A0F9J9D3-F1
#
_cell.length_a   1.000
_cell.length_b   1.000
_cell.length_c   1.000
_cell.angle_alpha   90.00
_cell.angle_beta   90.00
_cell.angle_gamma   90.00
#
_symmetry.space_group_name_H-M   'P 1'
#
loop_
_entity.id
_entity.type
_entity.pdbx_description
1 polymer ?
#
loop_
_entity_poly.entity_id
_entity_poly.type
_entity_poly.pdbx_seq_one_letter_code
_entity_poly.pdbx_strand_id
1 'polypeptide(L)'
;MLIVEAASERKSRLRELDTYYERRGEKEKAFEVNKEVQKITVALKKSICMCEVCGTGKEDMVYIPKYKSWFCVACAKMNQSLFLNNFLFRIVGVVIAKS
;
A
#
# COMPACT_ATOMS: atom_id res chain seq x y z
N MET A 1 -3.00 7.45 11.87
CA MET A 1 -2.14 6.24 11.74
C MET A 1 -0.73 6.74 11.47
N LEU A 2 0.07 6.95 12.52
CA LEU A 2 1.30 7.77 12.48
C LEU A 2 2.30 7.35 11.40
N ILE A 3 2.39 6.05 11.09
CA ILE A 3 3.30 5.51 10.07
C ILE A 3 2.90 5.94 8.66
N VAL A 4 1.61 5.97 8.33
CA VAL A 4 1.12 6.37 7.00
C VAL A 4 1.30 7.88 6.80
N GLU A 5 1.04 8.67 7.83
CA GLU A 5 1.24 10.12 7.83
C GLU A 5 2.72 10.47 7.63
N ALA A 6 3.63 9.85 8.39
CA ALA A 6 5.07 10.04 8.23
C ALA A 6 5.58 9.60 6.85
N ALA A 7 5.08 8.49 6.33
CA ALA A 7 5.44 8.01 4.99
C ALA A 7 4.91 8.93 3.88
N SER A 8 3.71 9.50 4.06
CA SER A 8 3.12 10.50 3.16
C SER A 8 3.96 11.78 3.12
N GLU A 9 4.33 12.29 4.30
CA GLU A 9 5.17 13.50 4.41
C GLU A 9 6.53 13.29 3.75
N ARG A 10 7.21 12.17 4.05
CA ARG A 10 8.49 11.83 3.41
C ARG A 10 8.36 11.73 1.89
N LYS A 11 7.27 11.14 1.40
CA LYS A 11 7.01 11.03 -0.04
C LYS A 11 6.75 12.39 -0.70
N SER A 12 6.09 13.33 -0.01
CA SER A 12 5.92 14.71 -0.49
C SER A 12 7.26 15.40 -0.69
N ARG A 13 8.14 15.34 0.33
CA ARG A 13 9.48 15.94 0.27
C ARG A 13 10.33 15.36 -0.85
N LEU A 14 10.28 14.04 -1.06
CA LEU A 14 10.99 13.40 -2.16
C LEU A 14 10.46 13.83 -3.53
N ARG A 15 9.15 14.03 -3.70
CA ARG A 15 8.59 14.54 -4.96
C ARG A 15 9.04 15.96 -5.27
N GLU A 16 9.11 16.82 -4.26
CA GLU A 16 9.65 18.17 -4.42
C GLU A 16 11.12 18.14 -4.87
N LEU A 17 11.91 17.23 -4.29
CA LEU A 17 13.31 17.04 -4.64
C LEU A 17 13.49 16.46 -6.05
N ASP A 18 12.62 15.55 -6.47
CA ASP A 18 12.56 15.01 -7.83
C ASP A 18 12.33 16.13 -8.85
N THR A 19 11.28 16.93 -8.65
CA THR A 19 10.98 18.11 -9.49
C THR A 19 12.10 19.15 -9.46
N TYR A 20 12.86 19.25 -8.37
CA TYR A 20 14.04 20.12 -8.31
C TYR A 20 15.18 19.60 -9.21
N TYR A 21 15.51 18.31 -9.15
CA TYR A 21 16.56 17.73 -9.98
C TYR A 21 16.18 17.67 -11.47
N GLU A 22 14.92 17.36 -11.78
CA GLU A 22 14.40 17.41 -13.16
C GLU A 22 14.58 18.79 -13.78
N ARG A 23 14.22 19.87 -13.05
CA ARG A 23 14.38 21.26 -13.52
C ARG A 23 15.84 21.66 -13.77
N ARG A 24 16.80 21.01 -13.11
CA ARG A 24 18.24 21.24 -13.29
C ARG A 24 18.87 20.34 -14.35
N GLY A 25 18.11 19.42 -14.94
CA GLY A 25 18.62 18.41 -15.87
C GLY A 25 19.47 17.32 -15.20
N GLU A 26 19.43 17.21 -13.86
CA GLU A 26 20.20 16.24 -13.06
C GLU A 26 19.49 14.87 -13.04
N LYS A 27 19.39 14.23 -14.21
CA LYS A 27 18.59 13.00 -14.43
C LYS A 27 18.95 11.84 -13.50
N GLU A 28 20.24 11.64 -13.21
CA GLU A 28 20.68 10.56 -12.32
C GLU A 28 20.15 10.75 -10.89
N LYS A 29 20.15 11.99 -10.39
CA LYS A 29 19.63 12.29 -9.05
C LYS A 29 18.12 12.19 -9.00
N ALA A 30 17.41 12.68 -10.02
CA ALA A 30 15.97 12.47 -10.16
C ALA A 30 15.62 10.97 -10.16
N PHE A 31 16.37 10.16 -10.92
CA PHE A 31 16.19 8.71 -10.94
C PHE A 31 16.35 8.06 -9.55
N GLU A 32 17.39 8.42 -8.80
CA GLU A 32 17.60 7.91 -7.44
C GLU A 32 16.49 8.35 -6.47
N VAL A 33 16.03 9.59 -6.57
CA VAL A 33 14.91 10.09 -5.75
C VAL A 33 13.62 9.35 -6.08
N ASN A 34 13.31 9.14 -7.35
CA ASN A 34 12.14 8.38 -7.78
C ASN A 34 12.20 6.91 -7.30
N LYS A 35 13.39 6.30 -7.30
CA LYS A 35 13.60 4.96 -6.74
C LYS A 35 13.26 4.90 -5.25
N GLU A 36 13.61 5.92 -4.47
CA GLU A 36 13.21 6.03 -3.07
C GLU A 36 11.69 6.20 -2.89
N VAL A 37 11.04 7.02 -3.73
CA VAL A 37 9.58 7.17 -3.76
C VAL A 37 8.89 5.82 -4.03
N GLN A 38 9.43 5.04 -4.98
CA GLN A 38 8.92 3.72 -5.30
C GLN A 38 9.08 2.74 -4.13
N LYS A 39 10.24 2.72 -3.47
CA LYS A 39 10.47 1.88 -2.28
C LYS A 39 9.44 2.14 -1.19
N ILE A 40 9.19 3.41 -0.85
CA ILE A 40 8.18 3.79 0.16
C ILE A 40 6.79 3.34 -0.29
N THR A 41 6.46 3.54 -1.56
CA THR A 41 5.14 3.18 -2.10
C THR A 41 4.91 1.67 -2.04
N VAL A 42 5.90 0.86 -2.43
CA VAL A 42 5.81 -0.61 -2.38
C VAL A 42 5.74 -1.10 -0.93
N ALA A 43 6.51 -0.50 -0.02
CA ALA A 43 6.47 -0.85 1.40
C ALA A 43 5.10 -0.57 2.01
N LEU A 44 4.50 0.59 1.73
CA LEU A 44 3.15 0.92 2.19
C LEU A 44 2.09 -0.02 1.63
N LYS A 45 2.14 -0.36 0.34
CA LYS A 45 1.19 -1.29 -0.30
C LYS A 45 1.25 -2.70 0.30
N LYS A 46 2.44 -3.17 0.67
CA LYS A 46 2.63 -4.46 1.33
C LYS A 46 2.34 -4.41 2.84
N SER A 47 2.22 -3.22 3.41
CA SER A 47 1.94 -3.06 4.82
C SER A 47 0.45 -3.26 5.10
N ILE A 48 0.16 -3.67 6.32
CA ILE A 48 -1.20 -3.73 6.85
C ILE A 48 -1.87 -2.37 6.95
N CYS A 49 -1.11 -1.28 6.80
CA CYS A 49 -1.58 0.07 7.01
C CYS A 49 -2.38 0.65 5.83
N MET A 50 -2.46 -0.07 4.70
CA MET A 50 -3.05 0.45 3.49
C MET A 50 -3.72 -0.64 2.67
N CYS A 51 -4.97 -0.41 2.27
CA CYS A 51 -5.65 -1.28 1.32
C CYS A 51 -5.04 -1.11 -0.08
N GLU A 52 -4.67 -2.22 -0.73
CA GLU A 52 -4.13 -2.22 -2.10
C GLU A 52 -5.11 -1.62 -3.13
N VAL A 53 -6.42 -1.69 -2.88
CA VAL A 53 -7.46 -1.26 -3.83
C VAL A 53 -7.81 0.22 -3.66
N CYS A 54 -8.24 0.62 -2.47
CA CYS A 54 -8.74 1.98 -2.24
C CYS A 54 -7.75 2.90 -1.52
N GLY A 55 -6.60 2.37 -1.06
CA GLY A 55 -5.59 3.14 -0.35
C GLY A 55 -6.00 3.58 1.07
N THR A 56 -7.18 3.21 1.58
CA THR A 56 -7.58 3.53 2.95
C THR A 56 -6.75 2.74 3.96
N GLY A 57 -6.48 3.35 5.12
CA GLY A 57 -5.85 2.73 6.29
C GLY A 57 -6.69 2.83 7.55
N LYS A 58 -7.97 3.22 7.42
CA LYS A 58 -8.87 3.53 8.54
C LYS A 58 -9.80 2.39 8.93
N GLU A 59 -9.86 1.35 8.11
CA GLU A 59 -10.75 0.22 8.28
C GLU A 59 -9.97 -1.02 8.69
N ASP A 60 -10.66 -2.01 9.27
CA ASP A 60 -10.10 -3.34 9.50
C ASP A 60 -9.53 -3.92 8.19
N MET A 61 -8.37 -4.56 8.31
CA MET A 61 -7.62 -5.08 7.18
C MET A 61 -7.57 -6.60 7.21
N VAL A 62 -7.63 -7.18 6.03
CA VAL A 62 -7.58 -8.61 5.78
C VAL A 62 -6.44 -8.90 4.83
N TYR A 63 -5.54 -9.80 5.22
CA TYR A 63 -4.53 -10.32 4.30
C TYR A 63 -5.15 -11.38 3.40
N ILE A 64 -4.97 -11.24 2.09
CA ILE A 64 -5.41 -12.26 1.11
C ILE A 64 -4.17 -12.94 0.53
N PRO A 65 -3.86 -14.20 0.92
CA PRO A 65 -2.65 -14.89 0.48
C PRO A 65 -2.52 -15.05 -1.03
N LYS A 66 -3.64 -15.19 -1.74
CA LYS A 66 -3.69 -15.27 -3.21
C LYS A 66 -3.02 -14.06 -3.89
N TYR A 67 -3.14 -12.87 -3.31
CA TYR A 67 -2.56 -11.64 -3.84
C TYR A 67 -1.30 -11.18 -3.09
N LYS A 68 -0.99 -11.81 -1.95
CA LYS A 68 0.08 -11.39 -1.04
C LYS A 68 -0.02 -9.90 -0.65
N SER A 69 -1.25 -9.43 -0.45
CA SER A 69 -1.57 -8.02 -0.17
C SER A 69 -2.66 -7.88 0.89
N TRP A 70 -2.74 -6.68 1.46
CA TRP A 70 -3.75 -6.29 2.44
C TRP A 70 -4.91 -5.54 1.79
N PHE A 71 -6.12 -5.84 2.23
CA PHE A 71 -7.35 -5.26 1.71
C PHE A 71 -8.21 -4.80 2.88
N CYS A 72 -8.87 -3.65 2.76
CA CYS A 72 -9.88 -3.30 3.74
C CYS A 72 -11.06 -4.29 3.62
N VAL A 73 -11.77 -4.51 4.73
CA VAL A 73 -12.92 -5.43 4.74
C VAL A 73 -13.95 -5.06 3.66
N ALA A 74 -14.18 -3.79 3.38
CA ALA A 74 -15.09 -3.36 2.32
C ALA A 74 -14.62 -3.80 0.91
N CYS A 75 -13.36 -3.56 0.57
CA CYS A 75 -12.77 -3.98 -0.71
C CYS A 75 -12.60 -5.48 -0.82
N ALA A 76 -12.39 -6.19 0.29
CA ALA A 76 -12.39 -7.66 0.32
C ALA A 76 -13.80 -8.22 0.06
N LYS A 77 -14.84 -7.57 0.61
CA LYS A 77 -16.26 -7.95 0.43
C LYS A 77 -16.81 -7.66 -0.95
N MET A 78 -16.53 -6.50 -1.55
CA MET A 78 -16.99 -6.19 -2.92
C MET A 78 -16.48 -7.20 -3.95
N ASN A 79 -15.31 -7.73 -3.67
CA ASN A 79 -14.64 -8.72 -4.47
C ASN A 79 -15.18 -10.15 -4.24
N GLN A 80 -16.02 -10.37 -3.21
CA GLN A 80 -16.53 -11.70 -2.83
C GLN A 80 -17.31 -12.44 -3.91
N SER A 81 -17.87 -11.79 -4.93
CA SER A 81 -18.45 -12.50 -6.08
C SER A 81 -17.40 -13.32 -6.86
N LEU A 82 -16.10 -13.00 -6.72
CA LEU A 82 -14.97 -13.77 -7.23
C LEU A 82 -14.23 -14.59 -6.14
N PHE A 83 -14.47 -14.34 -4.85
CA PHE A 83 -13.77 -15.01 -3.72
C PHE A 83 -14.63 -15.99 -2.91
N LEU A 84 -15.95 -16.00 -3.07
CA LEU A 84 -16.87 -16.92 -2.39
C LEU A 84 -17.47 -17.95 -3.34
N ASN A 85 -16.63 -18.82 -3.89
CA ASN A 85 -17.07 -20.16 -4.31
C ASN A 85 -16.53 -21.25 -3.37
N ASN A 86 -16.19 -20.89 -2.13
CA ASN A 86 -15.92 -21.87 -1.08
C ASN A 86 -16.25 -21.30 0.28
N PHE A 87 -17.46 -21.60 0.74
CA PHE A 87 -17.95 -21.45 2.13
C PHE A 87 -17.20 -22.37 3.12
N LEU A 88 -15.92 -22.68 2.84
CA LEU A 88 -15.10 -23.70 3.47
C LEU A 88 -13.60 -23.35 3.39
N PHE A 89 -13.24 -22.07 3.57
CA PHE A 89 -11.87 -21.76 3.96
C PHE A 89 -11.70 -22.04 5.46
N ARG A 90 -11.53 -23.33 5.72
CA ARG A 90 -10.67 -23.88 6.77
C ARG A 90 -9.50 -22.92 6.99
N ILE A 91 -9.36 -22.47 8.23
CA ILE A 91 -8.35 -21.56 8.76
C ILE A 91 -6.97 -21.88 8.16
N VAL A 92 -6.61 -21.21 7.06
CA VAL A 92 -5.25 -21.18 6.53
C VAL A 92 -4.99 -19.75 6.06
N GLY A 93 -4.57 -18.90 6.99
CA GLY A 93 -3.84 -17.67 6.67
C GLY A 93 -4.61 -16.37 6.50
N VAL A 94 -5.88 -16.28 6.92
CA VAL A 94 -6.56 -14.97 7.02
C VAL A 94 -6.19 -14.32 8.35
N VAL A 95 -5.15 -13.49 8.31
CA VAL A 95 -4.81 -12.61 9.44
C VAL A 95 -5.70 -11.38 9.33
N ILE A 96 -6.61 -11.22 10.29
CA ILE A 96 -7.38 -10.01 10.49
C ILE A 96 -6.65 -9.22 11.56
N ALA A 97 -6.21 -8.01 11.25
CA ALA A 97 -5.76 -7.09 12.29
C ALA A 97 -6.75 -5.95 12.42
N LYS A 98 -7.08 -5.64 13.66
CA LYS A 98 -7.76 -4.40 14.04
C LYS A 98 -6.71 -3.32 14.24
N SER A 99 -6.87 -2.19 13.55
CA SER A 99 -6.07 -0.98 13.73
C SER A 99 -6.63 -0.14 14.87
#